data_AF-A0A973IDN9-F1
#
_entry.id   AF-A0A973IDN9-F1
#
_cell.length_a   1.000
_cell.length_b   1.000
_cell.length_c   1.000
_cell.angle_alpha   90.00
_cell.angle_beta   90.00
_cell.angle_gamma   90.00
#
_symmetry.space_group_name_H-M   'P 1'
#
loop_
_entity.id
_entity.type
_entity.pdbx_description
1 polymer ?
#
loop_
_entity_poly.entity_id
_entity_poly.type
_entity_poly.pdbx_seq_one_letter_code
_entity_poly.pdbx_strand_id
1 'polypeptide(L)'
;MTHFKDPFNPNIDVWNECGEAAGEPANPYAGLPAEDAEILRKRAKQALSPEVGMTRALESSVMRGLFKTDLSRRAFLRSAGVTGALAAVATVFPLSSLQLMAEEAIKNLEKTKLTLGFVPITCATPIIGGHALGFYERYGLDVDIVKTAGWAVSRDKCLNGEYDGSHLLFPMPMAMSLGIGSTAQPWKVVSNVNTNGQAIVLANKHLENQDPKNWKGFKFAVPFEYSMHNLLLRNYVADAGLDPDRDIQIR
;
A
#
# COMPACT_ATOMS: atom_id res chain seq x y z
N MET A 1 -8.20 6.11 5.00
CA MET A 1 -9.20 5.88 3.92
C MET A 1 -8.52 5.52 2.60
N THR A 2 -8.59 4.29 2.09
CA THR A 2 -8.12 3.96 0.71
C THR A 2 -8.78 4.78 -0.39
N HIS A 3 -8.09 4.91 -1.53
CA HIS A 3 -8.58 5.59 -2.75
C HIS A 3 -9.84 4.96 -3.37
N PHE A 4 -10.22 3.75 -2.94
CA PHE A 4 -11.35 2.99 -3.49
C PHE A 4 -12.64 3.10 -2.66
N LYS A 5 -12.54 3.65 -1.45
CA LYS A 5 -13.64 3.83 -0.50
C LYS A 5 -14.38 5.15 -0.80
N ASP A 6 -15.69 5.18 -0.58
CA ASP A 6 -16.51 6.40 -0.76
C ASP A 6 -16.06 7.50 0.21
N PRO A 7 -15.48 8.60 -0.29
CA PRO A 7 -14.91 9.66 0.55
C PRO A 7 -15.98 10.57 1.17
N PHE A 8 -17.25 10.41 0.78
CA PHE A 8 -18.37 11.15 1.35
C PHE A 8 -19.15 10.34 2.40
N ASN A 9 -18.80 9.07 2.62
CA ASN A 9 -19.41 8.27 3.68
C ASN A 9 -18.79 8.59 5.06
N PRO A 10 -19.54 9.14 6.04
CA PRO A 10 -19.02 9.49 7.37
C PRO A 10 -18.82 8.28 8.28
N ASN A 11 -19.35 7.11 7.93
CA ASN A 11 -19.33 5.90 8.77
C ASN A 11 -18.34 4.84 8.27
N ILE A 12 -17.60 5.12 7.19
CA ILE A 12 -16.68 4.15 6.60
C ILE A 12 -15.55 3.78 7.57
N ASP A 13 -15.18 2.51 7.66
CA ASP A 13 -14.04 2.11 8.50
C ASP A 13 -12.72 2.62 7.90
N VAL A 14 -11.93 3.33 8.70
CA VAL A 14 -10.63 3.90 8.30
C VAL A 14 -9.43 3.05 8.74
N TRP A 15 -9.65 2.07 9.62
CA TRP A 15 -8.61 1.25 10.24
C TRP A 15 -8.59 -0.18 9.69
N ASN A 16 -9.75 -0.76 9.36
CA ASN A 16 -9.80 -2.11 8.82
C ASN A 16 -9.76 -2.11 7.28
N GLU A 17 -8.61 -2.52 6.74
CA GLU A 17 -8.43 -2.81 5.32
C GLU A 17 -7.85 -4.22 5.07
N CYS A 18 -7.36 -4.90 6.11
CA CYS A 18 -7.01 -6.33 6.10
C CYS A 18 -7.00 -6.87 7.54
N GLY A 19 -7.99 -7.70 7.90
CA GLY A 19 -7.88 -8.59 9.07
C GLY A 19 -9.11 -8.71 9.96
N GLU A 20 -10.06 -9.56 9.57
CA GLU A 20 -10.79 -10.56 10.38
C GLU A 20 -11.26 -11.62 9.34
N ALA A 21 -11.06 -12.93 9.40
CA ALA A 21 -10.65 -13.86 10.44
C ALA A 21 -9.86 -15.04 9.83
N ALA A 22 -9.03 -15.70 10.64
CA ALA A 22 -8.52 -17.04 10.36
C ALA A 22 -9.67 -18.05 10.47
N GLY A 23 -9.99 -18.73 9.36
CA GLY A 23 -11.03 -19.75 9.22
C GLY A 23 -11.25 -20.06 7.74
N GLU A 24 -11.88 -21.20 7.41
CA GLU A 24 -12.23 -21.67 6.04
C GLU A 24 -12.63 -20.53 5.10
N PRO A 25 -12.36 -20.61 3.77
CA PRO A 25 -12.43 -19.48 2.85
C PRO A 25 -13.76 -18.75 2.98
N ALA A 26 -13.76 -17.71 3.81
CA ALA A 26 -14.97 -17.07 4.23
C ALA A 26 -15.47 -16.30 3.02
N ASN A 27 -16.67 -16.64 2.54
CA ASN A 27 -17.39 -15.75 1.66
C ASN A 27 -17.45 -14.39 2.37
N PRO A 28 -16.79 -13.33 1.86
CA PRO A 28 -16.67 -12.05 2.56
C PRO A 28 -18.01 -11.32 2.69
N TYR A 29 -19.08 -11.90 2.14
CA TYR A 29 -20.46 -11.44 2.23
C TYR A 29 -21.36 -12.37 3.07
N ALA A 30 -20.79 -13.41 3.72
CA ALA A 30 -21.54 -14.29 4.58
C ALA A 30 -22.06 -13.54 5.81
N GLY A 31 -23.35 -13.67 6.12
CA GLY A 31 -23.99 -13.01 7.26
C GLY A 31 -24.56 -11.62 6.97
N LEU A 32 -24.35 -11.06 5.77
CA LEU A 32 -24.99 -9.82 5.35
C LEU A 32 -26.39 -10.10 4.78
N PRO A 33 -27.36 -9.19 4.97
CA PRO A 33 -28.61 -9.19 4.23
C PRO A 33 -28.33 -9.29 2.72
N ALA A 34 -29.16 -10.04 1.98
CA ALA A 34 -28.92 -10.33 0.57
C ALA A 34 -28.73 -9.07 -0.29
N GLU A 35 -29.48 -8.01 0.03
CA GLU A 35 -29.39 -6.70 -0.60
C GLU A 35 -28.02 -6.02 -0.37
N ASP A 36 -27.49 -6.08 0.85
CA ASP A 36 -26.17 -5.53 1.20
C ASP A 36 -25.03 -6.31 0.53
N ALA A 37 -25.13 -7.64 0.51
CA ALA A 37 -24.18 -8.50 -0.19
C ALA A 37 -24.16 -8.22 -1.70
N GLU A 38 -25.32 -7.96 -2.30
CA GLU A 38 -25.45 -7.61 -3.71
C GLU A 38 -24.90 -6.22 -4.02
N ILE A 39 -25.17 -5.22 -3.16
CA ILE A 39 -24.58 -3.88 -3.24
C ILE A 39 -23.06 -3.96 -3.17
N LEU A 40 -22.50 -4.73 -2.24
CA LEU A 40 -21.05 -4.88 -2.10
C LEU A 40 -20.42 -5.65 -3.26
N ARG A 41 -21.08 -6.68 -3.82
CA ARG A 41 -20.63 -7.36 -5.05
C ARG A 41 -20.67 -6.43 -6.26
N LYS A 42 -21.73 -5.62 -6.40
CA LYS A 42 -21.85 -4.61 -7.46
C LYS A 42 -20.77 -3.54 -7.31
N ARG A 43 -20.48 -3.10 -6.08
CA ARG A 43 -19.40 -2.15 -5.77
C ARG A 43 -18.01 -2.72 -6.02
N ALA A 44 -17.76 -4.00 -5.71
CA ALA A 44 -16.51 -4.68 -6.04
C ALA A 44 -16.33 -4.82 -7.55
N LYS A 45 -17.41 -5.09 -8.29
CA LYS A 45 -17.42 -5.08 -9.76
C LYS A 45 -17.24 -3.66 -10.36
N GLN A 46 -17.79 -2.63 -9.73
CA GLN A 46 -17.62 -1.22 -10.15
C GLN A 46 -16.25 -0.65 -9.79
N ALA A 47 -15.60 -1.13 -8.72
CA ALA A 47 -14.21 -0.77 -8.40
C ALA A 47 -13.22 -1.27 -9.47
N LEU A 48 -13.66 -2.16 -10.38
CA LEU A 48 -12.87 -2.68 -11.50
C LEU A 48 -13.02 -1.87 -12.80
N SER A 49 -13.94 -0.90 -12.89
CA SER A 49 -13.99 0.01 -14.06
C SER A 49 -13.00 1.16 -13.88
N PRO A 50 -12.10 1.42 -14.86
CA PRO A 50 -11.08 2.46 -14.78
C PRO A 50 -11.63 3.85 -14.44
N GLU A 51 -12.75 4.25 -15.05
CA GLU A 51 -13.32 5.59 -14.82
C GLU A 51 -13.82 5.75 -13.38
N VAL A 52 -14.55 4.76 -12.84
CA VAL A 52 -15.07 4.82 -11.46
C VAL A 52 -13.94 4.76 -10.43
N GLY A 53 -12.90 3.96 -10.68
CA GLY A 53 -11.72 3.90 -9.82
C GLY A 53 -10.97 5.24 -9.75
N MET A 54 -10.76 5.87 -10.92
CA MET A 54 -10.12 7.18 -11.01
C MET A 54 -10.97 8.28 -10.37
N THR A 55 -12.27 8.32 -10.65
CA THR A 55 -13.20 9.27 -10.04
C THR A 55 -13.15 9.20 -8.51
N ARG A 56 -13.17 7.98 -7.94
CA ARG A 56 -13.05 7.81 -6.48
C ARG A 56 -11.69 8.24 -5.93
N ALA A 57 -10.61 7.99 -6.67
CA ALA A 57 -9.28 8.42 -6.28
C ALA A 57 -9.18 9.97 -6.28
N LEU A 58 -9.77 10.64 -7.27
CA LEU A 58 -9.85 12.10 -7.36
C LEU A 58 -10.66 12.69 -6.22
N GLU A 59 -11.88 12.19 -6.01
CA GLU A 59 -12.77 12.64 -4.94
C GLU A 59 -12.10 12.44 -3.57
N SER A 60 -11.46 11.29 -3.36
CA SER A 60 -10.72 11.01 -2.12
C SER A 60 -9.54 11.98 -1.93
N SER A 61 -8.84 12.34 -3.01
CA SER A 61 -7.70 13.26 -2.95
C SER A 61 -8.16 14.69 -2.66
N VAL A 62 -9.26 15.14 -3.27
CA VAL A 62 -9.88 16.45 -2.97
C VAL A 62 -10.32 16.50 -1.51
N MET A 63 -11.02 15.47 -1.03
CA MET A 63 -11.48 15.42 0.36
C MET A 63 -10.32 15.37 1.36
N ARG A 64 -9.24 14.63 1.07
CA ARG A 64 -8.03 14.64 1.91
C ARG A 64 -7.29 15.99 1.86
N GLY A 65 -7.35 16.70 0.74
CA GLY A 65 -6.78 18.05 0.61
C GLY A 65 -7.55 19.09 1.42
N LEU A 66 -8.89 19.04 1.36
CA LEU A 66 -9.78 19.92 2.12
C LEU A 66 -9.74 19.61 3.62
N PHE A 67 -9.71 18.32 3.97
CA PHE A 67 -9.77 17.86 5.34
C PHE A 67 -8.46 17.18 5.73
N LYS A 68 -7.65 17.89 6.54
CA LYS A 68 -6.34 17.40 7.02
C LYS A 68 -6.42 16.10 7.84
N THR A 69 -7.59 15.77 8.41
CA THR A 69 -7.80 14.56 9.20
C THR A 69 -9.14 13.90 8.87
N ASP A 70 -9.21 12.58 8.99
CA ASP A 70 -10.46 11.82 8.81
C ASP A 70 -11.53 12.21 9.83
N LEU A 71 -11.14 12.70 11.01
CA LEU A 71 -12.05 13.12 12.07
C LEU A 71 -12.82 14.39 11.68
N SER A 72 -12.12 15.41 11.15
CA SER A 72 -12.76 16.66 10.72
C SER A 72 -13.66 16.46 9.51
N ARG A 73 -13.22 15.61 8.56
CA ARG A 73 -14.05 15.16 7.42
C ARG A 73 -15.37 14.55 7.89
N ARG A 74 -15.33 13.62 8.85
CA ARG A 74 -16.54 12.96 9.38
C ARG A 74 -17.46 13.93 10.11
N ALA A 75 -16.88 14.82 10.94
CA ALA A 75 -17.66 15.82 11.66
C ALA A 75 -18.42 16.72 10.68
N PHE A 76 -17.74 17.19 9.61
CA PHE A 76 -18.36 17.97 8.54
C PHE A 76 -19.45 17.19 7.80
N LEU A 77 -19.18 15.95 7.40
CA LEU A 77 -20.17 15.14 6.68
C LEU A 77 -21.40 14.81 7.54
N ARG A 78 -21.22 14.66 8.85
CA ARG A 78 -22.33 14.46 9.80
C ARG A 78 -23.14 15.74 10.02
N SER A 79 -22.51 16.92 9.98
CA SER A 79 -23.20 18.19 10.18
C SER A 79 -23.88 18.70 8.90
N ALA A 80 -23.21 18.61 7.75
CA ALA A 80 -23.72 19.09 6.46
C ALA A 80 -24.61 18.07 5.74
N GLY A 81 -24.54 16.80 6.13
CA GLY A 81 -25.11 15.69 5.36
C GLY A 81 -24.33 15.42 4.07
N VAL A 82 -24.39 14.18 3.56
CA VAL A 82 -23.63 13.75 2.37
C VAL A 82 -23.92 14.64 1.15
N THR A 83 -25.20 14.91 0.89
CA THR A 83 -25.63 15.75 -0.25
C THR A 83 -25.20 17.21 -0.09
N GLY A 84 -25.30 17.78 1.12
CA GLY A 84 -24.88 19.15 1.40
C GLY A 84 -23.37 19.33 1.31
N ALA A 85 -22.61 18.33 1.77
CA ALA A 85 -21.16 18.30 1.65
C ALA A 85 -20.70 18.22 0.18
N LEU A 86 -21.32 17.37 -0.64
CA LEU A 86 -21.04 17.29 -2.08
C LEU A 86 -21.29 18.63 -2.78
N ALA A 87 -22.42 19.29 -2.48
CA ALA A 87 -22.74 20.60 -3.04
C ALA A 87 -21.72 21.67 -2.60
N ALA A 88 -21.33 21.69 -1.33
CA ALA A 88 -20.34 22.63 -0.80
C ALA A 88 -18.92 22.40 -1.35
N VAL A 89 -18.54 21.15 -1.59
CA VAL A 89 -17.26 20.83 -2.24
C VAL A 89 -17.29 21.25 -3.72
N ALA A 90 -18.40 21.01 -4.41
CA ALA A 90 -18.56 21.34 -5.82
C ALA A 90 -18.48 22.85 -6.12
N THR A 91 -18.81 23.73 -5.16
CA THR A 91 -18.68 25.19 -5.35
C THR A 91 -17.23 25.67 -5.31
N VAL A 92 -16.34 24.94 -4.64
CA VAL A 92 -14.93 25.31 -4.48
C VAL A 92 -14.03 24.49 -5.42
N PHE A 93 -14.43 23.26 -5.73
CA PHE A 93 -13.74 22.34 -6.62
C PHE A 93 -14.68 21.82 -7.71
N PRO A 94 -14.47 22.17 -9.00
CA PRO A 94 -15.28 21.66 -10.10
C PRO A 94 -14.91 20.20 -10.37
N LEU A 95 -15.53 19.27 -9.63
CA LEU A 95 -15.25 17.83 -9.67
C LEU A 95 -15.41 17.25 -11.08
N SER A 96 -16.40 17.71 -11.85
CA SER A 96 -16.60 17.31 -13.24
C SER A 96 -15.44 17.72 -14.15
N SER A 97 -14.95 18.97 -14.00
CA SER A 97 -13.77 19.43 -14.74
C SER A 97 -12.52 18.65 -14.37
N LEU A 98 -12.35 18.30 -13.09
CA LEU A 98 -11.22 17.47 -12.63
C LEU A 98 -11.28 16.04 -13.20
N GLN A 99 -12.47 15.45 -13.28
CA GLN A 99 -12.67 14.14 -13.91
C GLN A 99 -12.28 14.19 -15.40
N LEU A 100 -12.75 15.22 -16.13
CA LEU A 100 -12.39 15.41 -17.54
C LEU A 100 -10.88 15.62 -17.73
N MET A 101 -10.24 16.41 -16.87
CA MET A 101 -8.79 16.60 -16.89
C MET A 101 -8.03 15.30 -16.60
N ALA A 102 -8.53 14.45 -15.70
CA ALA A 102 -7.92 13.16 -15.41
C ALA A 102 -8.09 12.16 -16.56
N GLU A 103 -9.26 12.14 -17.20
CA GLU A 103 -9.49 11.34 -18.41
C GLU A 103 -8.59 11.79 -19.57
N GLU A 104 -8.41 13.10 -19.74
CA GLU A 104 -7.50 13.66 -20.74
C GLU A 104 -6.04 13.34 -20.42
N ALA A 105 -5.63 13.39 -19.15
CA ALA A 105 -4.29 13.01 -18.71
C ALA A 105 -3.99 11.52 -18.99
N ILE A 106 -4.96 10.62 -18.78
CA ILE A 106 -4.80 9.19 -19.12
C ILE A 106 -4.66 9.00 -20.64
N LYS A 107 -5.33 9.81 -21.46
CA LYS A 107 -5.18 9.75 -22.93
C LYS A 107 -3.84 10.30 -23.42
N ASN A 108 -3.25 11.24 -22.67
CA ASN A 108 -2.05 11.98 -23.04
C ASN A 108 -0.88 11.72 -22.08
N LEU A 109 -0.58 10.44 -21.81
CA LEU A 109 0.55 10.06 -20.95
C LEU A 109 1.89 10.50 -21.53
N GLU A 110 2.74 11.12 -20.70
CA GLU A 110 4.07 11.58 -21.10
C GLU A 110 5.04 10.42 -21.38
N LYS A 111 4.79 9.25 -20.76
CA LYS A 111 5.54 8.01 -20.97
C LYS A 111 4.61 6.80 -20.83
N THR A 112 4.49 6.01 -21.88
CA THR A 112 3.62 4.83 -21.92
C THR A 112 4.36 3.54 -21.59
N LYS A 113 5.63 3.42 -22.01
CA LYS A 113 6.46 2.24 -21.75
C LYS A 113 7.19 2.37 -20.42
N LEU A 114 6.88 1.52 -19.45
CA LEU A 114 7.49 1.53 -18.11
C LEU A 114 8.17 0.19 -17.80
N THR A 115 9.30 0.24 -17.09
CA THR A 115 9.94 -0.95 -16.52
C THR A 115 9.74 -0.98 -15.01
N LEU A 116 9.04 -2.00 -14.49
CA LEU A 116 8.79 -2.16 -13.06
C LEU A 116 9.52 -3.39 -12.48
N GLY A 117 10.37 -3.14 -11.48
CA GLY A 117 11.07 -4.20 -10.75
C GLY A 117 10.23 -4.86 -9.66
N PHE A 118 10.44 -6.16 -9.42
CA PHE A 118 9.92 -6.83 -8.22
C PHE A 118 10.82 -7.94 -7.67
N VAL A 119 10.79 -8.13 -6.35
CA VAL A 119 11.34 -9.31 -5.68
C VAL A 119 10.23 -10.37 -5.58
N PRO A 120 10.49 -11.65 -5.91
CA PRO A 120 9.46 -12.68 -6.06
C PRO A 120 8.92 -13.20 -4.72
N ILE A 121 8.11 -12.37 -4.05
CA ILE A 121 7.41 -12.67 -2.81
C ILE A 121 5.95 -12.22 -2.92
N THR A 122 5.08 -12.76 -2.06
CA THR A 122 3.62 -12.59 -2.17
C THR A 122 3.16 -11.12 -2.17
N CYS A 123 3.88 -10.21 -1.52
CA CYS A 123 3.53 -8.79 -1.52
C CYS A 123 3.73 -8.08 -2.88
N ALA A 124 4.43 -8.69 -3.83
CA ALA A 124 4.51 -8.18 -5.20
C ALA A 124 3.26 -8.49 -6.04
N THR A 125 2.30 -9.25 -5.50
CA THR A 125 1.09 -9.69 -6.23
C THR A 125 0.32 -8.55 -6.92
N PRO A 126 0.10 -7.37 -6.31
CA PRO A 126 -0.62 -6.28 -7.00
C PRO A 126 0.10 -5.78 -8.27
N ILE A 127 1.44 -5.80 -8.27
CA ILE A 127 2.25 -5.34 -9.40
C ILE A 127 2.26 -6.40 -10.51
N ILE A 128 2.48 -7.67 -10.16
CA ILE A 128 2.49 -8.79 -11.11
C ILE A 128 1.08 -9.01 -11.68
N GLY A 129 0.07 -9.05 -10.81
CA GLY A 129 -1.32 -9.24 -11.18
C GLY A 129 -1.87 -8.10 -12.01
N GLY A 130 -1.41 -6.86 -11.78
CA GLY A 130 -1.77 -5.70 -12.60
C GLY A 130 -1.42 -5.89 -14.07
N HIS A 131 -0.28 -6.51 -14.37
CA HIS A 131 0.10 -6.87 -15.73
C HIS A 131 -0.71 -8.05 -16.26
N ALA A 132 -0.77 -9.17 -15.53
CA ALA A 132 -1.47 -10.38 -15.97
C ALA A 132 -2.99 -10.17 -16.19
N LEU A 133 -3.61 -9.26 -15.44
CA LEU A 133 -5.02 -8.92 -15.54
C LEU A 133 -5.30 -7.77 -16.52
N GLY A 134 -4.28 -7.23 -17.20
CA GLY A 134 -4.44 -6.12 -18.14
C GLY A 134 -4.90 -4.82 -17.48
N PHE A 135 -4.55 -4.56 -16.21
CA PHE A 135 -4.86 -3.28 -15.57
C PHE A 135 -3.98 -2.16 -16.12
N TYR A 136 -2.70 -2.39 -16.38
CA TYR A 136 -1.82 -1.36 -16.96
C TYR A 136 -2.28 -0.93 -18.36
N GLU A 137 -2.57 -1.90 -19.23
CA GLU A 137 -3.05 -1.66 -20.59
C GLU A 137 -4.35 -0.84 -20.61
N ARG A 138 -5.27 -1.11 -19.67
CA ARG A 138 -6.52 -0.36 -19.50
C ARG A 138 -6.31 1.13 -19.21
N TYR A 139 -5.15 1.51 -18.68
CA TYR A 139 -4.75 2.91 -18.46
C TYR A 139 -3.73 3.40 -19.48
N GLY A 140 -3.53 2.71 -20.61
CA GLY A 140 -2.62 3.13 -21.68
C GLY A 140 -1.13 2.90 -21.39
N LEU A 141 -0.81 2.05 -20.41
CA LEU A 141 0.57 1.73 -20.04
C LEU A 141 1.02 0.37 -20.60
N ASP A 142 2.18 0.37 -21.25
CA ASP A 142 2.96 -0.81 -21.65
C ASP A 142 4.01 -1.08 -20.57
N VAL A 143 3.85 -2.13 -19.78
CA VAL A 143 4.65 -2.33 -18.57
C VAL A 143 5.45 -3.63 -18.65
N ASP A 144 6.77 -3.52 -18.61
CA ASP A 144 7.67 -4.66 -18.44
C ASP A 144 7.86 -4.98 -16.94
N ILE A 145 7.50 -6.19 -16.52
CA ILE A 145 7.59 -6.64 -15.13
C ILE A 145 8.85 -7.49 -14.93
N VAL A 146 9.86 -6.91 -14.28
CA VAL A 146 11.21 -7.50 -14.19
C VAL A 146 11.46 -8.11 -12.82
N LYS A 147 11.64 -9.43 -12.80
CA LYS A 147 12.07 -10.16 -11.60
C LYS A 147 13.48 -9.74 -11.18
N THR A 148 13.64 -9.39 -9.92
CA THR A 148 14.89 -8.90 -9.33
C THR A 148 15.41 -9.87 -8.27
N ALA A 149 16.74 -10.06 -8.25
CA ALA A 149 17.39 -11.05 -7.40
C ALA A 149 17.38 -10.71 -5.90
N GLY A 150 17.26 -9.44 -5.54
CA GLY A 150 17.23 -8.99 -4.14
C GLY A 150 17.11 -7.48 -4.01
N TRP A 151 16.99 -7.00 -2.78
CA TRP A 151 16.67 -5.61 -2.49
C TRP A 151 17.77 -4.62 -2.85
N ALA A 152 19.04 -4.99 -2.63
CA ALA A 152 20.17 -4.15 -3.03
C ALA A 152 20.20 -3.92 -4.55
N VAL A 153 20.02 -4.99 -5.34
CA VAL A 153 19.93 -4.90 -6.80
C VAL A 153 18.72 -4.07 -7.23
N SER A 154 17.58 -4.24 -6.55
CA SER A 154 16.38 -3.44 -6.81
C SER A 154 16.63 -1.96 -6.60
N ARG A 155 17.29 -1.59 -5.49
CA ARG A 155 17.70 -0.21 -5.20
C ARG A 155 18.62 0.32 -6.29
N ASP A 156 19.65 -0.42 -6.66
CA ASP A 156 20.66 0.06 -7.60
C ASP A 156 20.07 0.29 -9.00
N LYS A 157 19.21 -0.63 -9.46
CA LYS A 157 18.48 -0.47 -10.73
C LYS A 157 17.51 0.71 -10.73
N CYS A 158 16.84 0.95 -9.59
CA CYS A 158 16.04 2.15 -9.40
C CYS A 158 16.89 3.43 -9.51
N LEU A 159 18.01 3.51 -8.79
CA LEU A 159 18.88 4.70 -8.79
C LEU A 159 19.58 4.96 -10.14
N ASN A 160 19.83 3.90 -10.91
CA ASN A 160 20.43 3.98 -12.25
C ASN A 160 19.40 4.32 -13.35
N GLY A 161 18.11 4.43 -13.02
CA GLY A 161 17.06 4.66 -14.01
C GLY A 161 16.77 3.46 -14.91
N GLU A 162 17.21 2.25 -14.53
CA GLU A 162 16.82 1.01 -15.23
C GLU A 162 15.35 0.65 -14.94
N TYR A 163 14.85 1.06 -13.77
CA TYR A 163 13.44 0.88 -13.37
C TYR A 163 12.76 2.24 -13.20
N ASP A 164 11.59 2.37 -13.82
CA ASP A 164 10.68 3.51 -13.64
C ASP A 164 9.94 3.44 -12.30
N GLY A 165 9.79 2.23 -11.77
CA GLY A 165 9.22 1.97 -10.46
C GLY A 165 9.60 0.58 -9.99
N SER A 166 9.42 0.31 -8.69
CA SER A 166 9.72 -1.01 -8.16
C SER A 166 8.88 -1.31 -6.93
N HIS A 167 8.57 -2.59 -6.76
CA HIS A 167 8.26 -3.13 -5.45
C HIS A 167 9.48 -2.94 -4.54
N LEU A 168 9.32 -2.18 -3.46
CA LEU A 168 10.39 -1.87 -2.51
C LEU A 168 9.90 -2.02 -1.07
N LEU A 169 10.83 -2.30 -0.16
CA LEU A 169 10.53 -2.32 1.28
C LEU A 169 10.24 -0.88 1.71
N PHE A 170 9.24 -0.69 2.57
CA PHE A 170 8.71 0.65 2.90
C PHE A 170 9.78 1.70 3.28
N PRO A 171 10.85 1.38 4.04
CA PRO A 171 11.89 2.36 4.37
C PRO A 171 12.86 2.67 3.22
N MET A 172 12.95 1.83 2.18
CA MET A 172 13.95 1.98 1.11
C MET A 172 13.80 3.29 0.33
N PRO A 173 12.62 3.70 -0.17
CA PRO A 173 12.48 4.97 -0.89
C PRO A 173 12.89 6.18 -0.05
N MET A 174 12.67 6.11 1.27
CA MET A 174 13.09 7.15 2.21
C MET A 174 14.62 7.16 2.39
N ALA A 175 15.23 6.00 2.60
CA ALA A 175 16.68 5.87 2.68
C ALA A 175 17.38 6.32 1.38
N MET A 176 16.84 5.94 0.22
CA MET A 176 17.31 6.39 -1.10
C MET A 176 17.21 7.92 -1.25
N SER A 177 16.10 8.51 -0.84
CA SER A 177 15.90 9.97 -0.90
C SER A 177 16.86 10.74 0.01
N LEU A 178 17.21 10.17 1.16
CA LEU A 178 18.14 10.76 2.12
C LEU A 178 19.61 10.42 1.84
N GLY A 179 19.91 9.55 0.88
CA GLY A 179 21.27 9.08 0.60
C GLY A 179 21.85 8.19 1.71
N ILE A 180 21.00 7.50 2.47
CA ILE A 180 21.44 6.60 3.54
C ILE A 180 21.74 5.23 2.91
N GLY A 181 23.02 4.83 2.93
CA GLY A 181 23.48 3.58 2.34
C GLY A 181 23.52 3.56 0.81
N SER A 182 23.37 4.70 0.13
CA SER A 182 23.58 4.89 -1.31
C SER A 182 23.66 6.39 -1.70
N THR A 183 23.72 6.71 -2.98
CA THR A 183 23.57 8.08 -3.50
C THR A 183 22.16 8.61 -3.22
N ALA A 184 22.07 9.88 -2.83
CA ALA A 184 20.78 10.55 -2.61
C ALA A 184 20.07 10.77 -3.95
N GLN A 185 18.89 10.17 -4.11
CA GLN A 185 17.96 10.51 -5.20
C GLN A 185 16.52 10.53 -4.71
N PRO A 186 15.75 11.59 -5.00
CA PRO A 186 14.35 11.66 -4.63
C PRO A 186 13.53 10.52 -5.24
N TRP A 187 12.90 9.72 -4.38
CA TRP A 187 11.98 8.65 -4.77
C TRP A 187 10.62 8.85 -4.10
N LYS A 188 9.55 8.58 -4.84
CA LYS A 188 8.17 8.77 -4.35
C LYS A 188 7.51 7.42 -4.05
N VAL A 189 6.84 7.34 -2.90
CA VAL A 189 5.98 6.19 -2.57
C VAL A 189 4.60 6.45 -3.17
N VAL A 190 4.21 5.64 -4.16
CA VAL A 190 2.92 5.79 -4.85
C VAL A 190 1.80 5.08 -4.08
N SER A 191 2.07 3.88 -3.59
CA SER A 191 1.08 3.08 -2.87
C SER A 191 1.75 2.07 -1.95
N ASN A 192 1.07 1.74 -0.86
CA ASN A 192 1.41 0.56 -0.06
C ASN A 192 0.70 -0.66 -0.65
N VAL A 193 1.46 -1.68 -1.06
CA VAL A 193 0.92 -2.83 -1.80
C VAL A 193 0.47 -3.99 -0.90
N ASN A 194 0.87 -4.01 0.36
CA ASN A 194 0.38 -4.97 1.33
C ASN A 194 0.51 -4.45 2.76
N THR A 195 -0.28 -5.03 3.64
CA THR A 195 -0.01 -5.05 5.08
C THR A 195 0.19 -6.50 5.50
N ASN A 196 0.96 -6.72 6.56
CA ASN A 196 1.21 -8.05 7.13
C ASN A 196 1.92 -9.04 6.16
N GLY A 197 1.84 -10.33 6.46
CA GLY A 197 2.44 -11.41 5.67
C GLY A 197 3.94 -11.62 5.90
N GLN A 198 4.50 -11.01 6.95
CA GLN A 198 5.89 -11.20 7.38
C GLN A 198 5.91 -12.06 8.64
N ALA A 199 7.00 -12.80 8.84
CA ALA A 199 7.16 -13.66 10.02
C ALA A 199 8.60 -13.62 10.54
N ILE A 200 8.73 -13.73 11.87
CA ILE A 200 9.99 -14.08 12.52
C ILE A 200 9.96 -15.60 12.70
N VAL A 201 10.97 -16.28 12.17
CA VAL A 201 11.08 -17.74 12.25
C VAL A 201 12.38 -18.12 12.93
N LEU A 202 12.33 -19.16 13.76
CA LEU A 202 13.49 -19.72 14.43
C LEU A 202 13.83 -21.09 13.85
N ALA A 203 15.12 -21.44 13.89
CA ALA A 203 15.56 -22.79 13.58
C ALA A 203 14.94 -23.81 14.56
N ASN A 204 14.65 -25.03 14.11
CA ASN A 204 14.01 -26.09 14.91
C ASN A 204 14.72 -26.40 16.25
N LYS A 205 16.03 -26.14 16.35
CA LYS A 205 16.78 -26.27 17.62
C LYS A 205 16.29 -25.33 18.74
N HIS A 206 15.49 -24.32 18.41
CA HIS A 206 14.91 -23.35 19.34
C HIS A 206 13.40 -23.58 19.55
N LEU A 207 12.85 -24.74 19.18
CA LEU A 207 11.42 -25.03 19.31
C LEU A 207 10.90 -24.80 20.73
N GLU A 208 11.68 -25.18 21.74
CA GLU A 208 11.38 -25.03 23.17
C GLU A 208 11.79 -23.66 23.74
N ASN A 209 12.39 -22.76 22.93
CA ASN A 209 12.84 -21.45 23.35
C ASN A 209 12.25 -20.34 22.45
N GLN A 210 10.95 -20.11 22.60
CA GLN A 210 10.22 -19.08 21.85
C GLN A 210 10.08 -17.76 22.62
N ASP A 211 10.54 -17.66 23.87
CA ASP A 211 10.52 -16.41 24.63
C ASP A 211 11.70 -15.52 24.21
N PRO A 212 11.46 -14.33 23.62
CA PRO A 212 12.52 -13.47 23.15
C PRO A 212 13.50 -13.01 24.24
N LYS A 213 13.10 -13.01 25.51
CA LYS A 213 14.00 -12.69 26.64
C LYS A 213 15.23 -13.59 26.69
N ASN A 214 15.12 -14.81 26.17
CA ASN A 214 16.17 -15.81 26.18
C ASN A 214 16.99 -15.84 24.88
N TRP A 215 16.83 -14.86 23.99
CA TRP A 215 17.51 -14.83 22.68
C TRP A 215 18.82 -14.03 22.67
N LYS A 216 19.33 -13.62 23.83
CA LYS A 216 20.64 -12.98 23.91
C LYS A 216 21.72 -13.88 23.27
N GLY A 217 22.51 -13.30 22.38
CA GLY A 217 23.53 -13.97 21.57
C GLY A 217 23.01 -14.58 20.26
N PHE A 218 21.70 -14.51 19.99
CA PHE A 218 21.14 -15.02 18.74
C PHE A 218 21.59 -14.18 17.54
N LYS A 219 21.60 -14.83 16.38
CA LYS A 219 21.89 -14.19 15.10
C LYS A 219 20.65 -14.32 14.22
N PHE A 220 20.14 -13.19 13.77
CA PHE A 220 18.97 -13.09 12.91
C PHE A 220 19.38 -12.61 11.52
N ALA A 221 18.79 -13.23 10.51
CA ALA A 221 18.91 -12.80 9.13
C ALA A 221 17.78 -11.81 8.81
N VAL A 222 18.10 -10.69 8.15
CA VAL A 222 17.10 -9.78 7.58
C VAL A 222 17.37 -9.58 6.10
N PRO A 223 16.33 -9.39 5.27
CA PRO A 223 16.52 -9.34 3.83
C PRO A 223 17.23 -8.05 3.36
N PHE A 224 17.16 -6.98 4.16
CA PHE A 224 17.84 -5.71 3.89
C PHE A 224 17.90 -4.85 5.16
N GLU A 225 18.92 -4.00 5.27
CA GLU A 225 19.11 -3.12 6.44
C GLU A 225 17.95 -2.11 6.56
N TYR A 226 17.61 -1.42 5.47
CA TYR A 226 16.50 -0.46 5.41
C TYR A 226 15.17 -1.16 5.11
N SER A 227 14.76 -2.09 5.97
CA SER A 227 13.55 -2.90 5.77
C SER A 227 12.58 -2.88 6.96
N MET A 228 11.29 -3.10 6.65
CA MET A 228 10.28 -3.34 7.69
C MET A 228 10.64 -4.55 8.55
N HIS A 229 11.26 -5.59 7.99
CA HIS A 229 11.67 -6.79 8.74
C HIS A 229 12.67 -6.46 9.85
N ASN A 230 13.66 -5.62 9.53
CA ASN A 230 14.64 -5.14 10.51
C ASN A 230 13.95 -4.31 11.60
N LEU A 231 13.07 -3.38 11.22
CA LEU A 231 12.33 -2.56 12.19
C LEU A 231 11.40 -3.38 13.09
N LEU A 232 10.66 -4.34 12.53
CA LEU A 232 9.75 -5.22 13.26
C LEU A 232 10.52 -6.13 14.22
N LEU A 233 11.62 -6.73 13.78
CA LEU A 233 12.47 -7.55 14.65
C LEU A 233 13.03 -6.73 15.81
N ARG A 234 13.56 -5.54 15.52
CA ARG A 234 14.11 -4.63 16.53
C ARG A 234 13.07 -4.24 17.57
N ASN A 235 11.87 -3.84 17.13
CA ASN A 235 10.79 -3.51 18.05
C ASN A 235 10.37 -4.73 18.88
N TYR A 236 10.21 -5.91 18.26
CA TYR A 236 9.79 -7.12 18.95
C TYR A 236 10.76 -7.57 20.05
N VAL A 237 12.08 -7.55 19.80
CA VAL A 237 13.07 -7.93 20.83
C VAL A 237 13.27 -6.84 21.88
N ALA A 238 13.15 -5.56 21.51
CA ALA A 238 13.22 -4.45 22.44
C ALA A 238 12.05 -4.45 23.42
N ASP A 239 10.84 -4.78 22.96
CA ASP A 239 9.65 -4.92 23.82
C ASP A 239 9.82 -6.06 24.84
N ALA A 240 10.67 -7.05 24.54
CA ALA A 240 11.06 -8.12 25.46
C ALA A 240 12.26 -7.76 26.36
N GLY A 241 12.84 -6.56 26.22
CA GLY A 241 13.95 -6.08 27.05
C GLY A 241 15.35 -6.40 26.52
N LEU A 242 15.49 -6.84 25.27
CA LEU A 242 16.79 -7.01 24.63
C LEU A 242 17.19 -5.76 23.84
N ASP A 243 18.46 -5.36 23.93
CA ASP A 243 19.02 -4.32 23.05
C ASP A 243 19.33 -4.96 21.67
N PRO A 244 18.63 -4.55 20.58
CA PRO A 244 18.81 -5.18 19.27
C PRO A 244 20.19 -4.94 18.65
N ASP A 245 20.96 -3.96 19.12
CA ASP A 245 22.29 -3.63 18.62
C ASP A 245 23.42 -4.24 19.46
N ARG A 246 23.12 -4.69 20.68
CA ARG A 246 24.13 -5.23 21.62
C ARG A 246 23.90 -6.68 22.01
N ASP A 247 22.65 -7.06 22.26
CA ASP A 247 22.32 -8.38 22.79
C ASP A 247 22.11 -9.43 21.70
N ILE A 248 21.81 -9.02 20.47
CA ILE A 248 21.67 -9.92 19.31
C ILE A 248 22.50 -9.41 18.13
N GLN A 249 22.64 -10.24 17.09
CA GLN A 249 23.24 -9.83 15.82
C GLN A 249 22.20 -9.87 14.72
N ILE A 250 22.06 -8.78 13.96
CA ILE A 250 21.20 -8.69 12.79
C ILE A 250 22.10 -8.56 11.56
N ARG A 251 22.01 -9.49 10.62
CA ARG A 251 22.85 -9.56 9.41
C ARG A 251 22.06 -9.93 8.17
#